data_AF-A0A7S3NSJ0-F1
#
_entry.id   AF-A0A7S3NSJ0-F1
#
_cell.length_a   1.000
_cell.length_b   1.000
_cell.length_c   1.000
_cell.angle_alpha   90.00
_cell.angle_beta   90.00
_cell.angle_gamma   90.00
#
_symmetry.space_group_name_H-M   'P 1'
#
loop_
_entity.id
_entity.type
_entity.pdbx_description
1 polymer ?
#
loop_
_entity_poly.entity_id
_entity_poly.type
_entity_poly.pdbx_seq_one_letter_code
_entity_poly.pdbx_strand_id
1 'polypeptide(L)'
;MLMYSIGGGTDKSNFNFYDIRKKCDHPPLCYDMSGVDKLLAKPEIQELLGLNPKSTVDPLSPFNPESVGKDATWKSCRLDIQALMLGDWTNDSSVQVRDTLENGVGVFVYNGDQDYACNWRGSEDWTSEVFWEHKDCANGYKCGVQNWMMDEPYQKWVV
;
A
#
# COMPACT_ATOMS: atom_id res chain seq x y z
N MET A 1 -6.61 -23.60 -4.87
CA MET A 1 -7.73 -22.84 -5.48
C MET A 1 -8.25 -21.83 -4.46
N LEU A 2 -7.46 -20.81 -4.11
CA LEU A 2 -7.85 -19.70 -3.20
C LEU A 2 -7.09 -18.37 -3.49
N MET A 3 -6.29 -18.29 -4.55
CA MET A 3 -5.43 -17.11 -4.83
C MET A 3 -6.16 -15.94 -5.52
N TYR A 4 -7.45 -16.09 -5.85
CA TYR A 4 -8.28 -15.04 -6.48
C TYR A 4 -9.28 -14.38 -5.52
N SER A 5 -9.34 -14.80 -4.25
CA SER A 5 -10.40 -14.33 -3.34
C SER A 5 -10.06 -13.04 -2.59
N ILE A 6 -8.79 -12.59 -2.61
CA ILE A 6 -8.34 -11.37 -1.90
C ILE A 6 -8.03 -10.23 -2.89
N GLY A 7 -7.81 -10.56 -4.17
CA GLY A 7 -7.64 -9.59 -5.26
C GLY A 7 -8.78 -9.67 -6.26
N GLY A 8 -9.94 -9.13 -5.91
CA GLY A 8 -11.03 -8.84 -6.85
C GLY A 8 -11.69 -10.06 -7.51
N GLY A 9 -12.88 -10.42 -6.99
CA GLY A 9 -13.97 -10.90 -7.86
C GLY A 9 -14.22 -12.41 -7.93
N THR A 10 -14.38 -13.07 -6.78
CA THR A 10 -15.39 -14.15 -6.67
C THR A 10 -16.43 -13.90 -5.58
N ASP A 11 -16.30 -12.79 -4.84
CA ASP A 11 -17.29 -12.42 -3.85
C ASP A 11 -18.52 -11.82 -4.56
N LYS A 12 -19.70 -12.37 -4.30
CA LYS A 12 -20.97 -12.01 -4.95
C LYS A 12 -21.42 -10.58 -4.63
N SER A 13 -20.68 -9.90 -3.76
CA SER A 13 -21.04 -8.67 -3.05
C SER A 13 -20.71 -7.38 -3.82
N ASN A 14 -19.91 -7.41 -4.90
CA ASN A 14 -19.55 -6.26 -5.76
C ASN A 14 -19.21 -4.95 -5.00
N PHE A 15 -18.67 -5.07 -3.79
CA PHE A 15 -18.23 -3.92 -3.00
C PHE A 15 -16.77 -3.60 -3.27
N ASN A 16 -16.36 -2.38 -2.97
CA ASN A 16 -14.98 -1.94 -3.10
C ASN A 16 -14.16 -2.43 -1.89
N PHE A 17 -13.17 -3.29 -2.13
CA PHE A 17 -12.32 -3.86 -1.07
C PHE A 17 -11.49 -2.81 -0.31
N TYR A 18 -11.34 -1.60 -0.87
CA TYR A 18 -10.63 -0.47 -0.26
C TYR A 18 -11.58 0.54 0.43
N ASP A 19 -12.90 0.40 0.26
CA ASP A 19 -13.91 1.23 0.93
C ASP A 19 -15.26 0.49 0.96
N ILE A 20 -15.57 -0.15 2.10
CA ILE A 20 -16.76 -0.98 2.29
C ILE A 20 -18.09 -0.27 2.05
N ARG A 21 -18.08 1.08 2.01
CA ARG A 21 -19.27 1.89 1.78
C ARG A 21 -19.62 2.01 0.30
N LYS A 22 -18.70 1.62 -0.60
CA LYS A 22 -18.79 1.83 -2.05
C LYS A 22 -18.92 0.51 -2.80
N LYS A 23 -19.44 0.60 -4.03
CA LYS A 23 -19.36 -0.46 -5.02
C LYS A 23 -18.02 -0.42 -5.75
N CYS A 24 -17.58 -1.56 -6.27
CA CYS A 24 -16.39 -1.61 -7.11
C CYS A 24 -16.75 -1.22 -8.55
N ASP A 25 -16.84 0.07 -8.83
CA ASP A 25 -17.28 0.56 -10.15
C ASP A 25 -16.18 0.50 -11.24
N HIS A 26 -14.91 0.42 -10.83
CA HIS A 26 -13.74 0.44 -11.72
C HIS A 26 -12.75 -0.71 -11.44
N PRO A 27 -13.10 -1.98 -11.73
CA PRO A 27 -12.17 -3.10 -11.53
C PRO A 27 -10.89 -2.96 -12.40
N PRO A 28 -9.74 -3.52 -11.96
CA PRO A 28 -9.58 -4.38 -10.79
C PRO A 28 -9.32 -3.66 -9.47
N LEU A 29 -8.96 -2.37 -9.50
CA LEU A 29 -8.59 -1.59 -8.30
C LEU A 29 -9.75 -0.77 -7.70
N CYS A 30 -10.96 -0.90 -8.26
CA CYS A 30 -12.19 -0.27 -7.82
C CYS A 30 -12.22 1.28 -7.83
N TYR A 31 -11.19 1.93 -8.37
CA TYR A 31 -11.08 3.38 -8.55
C TYR A 31 -10.59 3.74 -9.95
N ASP A 32 -11.08 4.86 -10.50
CA ASP A 32 -10.58 5.40 -11.76
C ASP A 32 -9.22 6.11 -11.55
N MET A 33 -8.15 5.41 -11.92
CA MET A 33 -6.77 5.93 -11.88
C MET A 33 -6.32 6.51 -13.23
N SER A 34 -7.22 6.61 -14.22
CA SER A 34 -6.87 6.99 -15.59
C SER A 34 -6.29 8.41 -15.70
N GLY A 35 -6.62 9.30 -14.77
CA GLY A 35 -6.02 10.65 -14.70
C GLY A 35 -4.51 10.61 -14.48
N VAL A 36 -4.05 9.80 -13.51
CA VAL A 36 -2.63 9.60 -13.22
C VAL A 36 -1.96 8.88 -14.38
N ASP A 37 -2.58 7.82 -14.89
CA ASP A 37 -2.02 7.04 -15.99
C ASP A 37 -1.80 7.87 -17.25
N LYS A 38 -2.78 8.70 -17.62
CA LYS A 38 -2.66 9.62 -18.77
C LYS A 38 -1.61 10.69 -18.54
N LEU A 39 -1.49 11.24 -17.33
CA LEU A 39 -0.51 12.26 -17.02
C LEU A 39 0.92 11.71 -17.13
N LEU A 40 1.20 10.56 -16.51
CA LEU A 40 2.53 9.96 -16.45
C LEU A 40 2.94 9.25 -17.76
N ALA A 41 1.99 9.01 -18.67
CA ALA A 41 2.27 8.50 -20.01
C ALA A 41 2.70 9.60 -21.02
N LYS A 42 2.57 10.89 -20.66
CA LYS A 42 2.93 11.99 -21.55
C LYS A 42 4.44 12.08 -21.77
N PRO A 43 4.94 12.12 -23.02
CA PRO A 43 6.38 12.21 -23.29
C PRO A 43 7.05 13.41 -22.61
N GLU A 44 6.38 14.56 -22.58
CA GLU A 44 6.90 15.77 -21.92
C GLU A 44 7.03 15.62 -20.40
N ILE A 45 6.14 14.84 -19.77
CA ILE A 45 6.22 14.54 -18.33
C ILE A 45 7.31 13.51 -18.08
N GLN A 46 7.44 12.50 -18.94
CA GLN A 46 8.51 11.51 -18.84
C GLN A 46 9.90 12.14 -19.01
N GLU A 47 10.06 13.04 -19.99
CA GLU A 47 11.30 13.79 -20.21
C GLU A 47 11.61 14.69 -19.00
N LEU A 48 10.61 15.40 -18.46
CA LEU A 48 10.76 16.22 -17.25
C LEU A 48 11.22 15.39 -16.03
N LEU A 49 10.76 14.14 -15.92
CA LEU A 49 11.16 13.20 -14.87
C LEU A 49 12.50 12.49 -15.16
N GLY A 50 13.16 12.80 -16.28
CA GLY A 50 14.46 12.23 -16.66
C GLY A 50 14.39 10.84 -17.29
N LEU A 51 13.21 10.40 -17.75
CA LEU A 51 13.02 9.14 -18.47
C LEU A 51 13.29 9.33 -19.97
N ASN A 52 13.72 8.27 -20.68
CA ASN A 52 13.88 8.30 -22.13
C ASN A 52 12.65 7.68 -22.83
N PRO A 53 11.70 8.48 -23.34
CA PRO A 53 10.48 7.95 -23.96
C PRO A 53 10.72 7.17 -25.27
N LYS A 54 11.95 7.16 -25.80
CA LYS A 54 12.34 6.50 -27.06
C LYS A 54 13.20 5.26 -26.88
N SER A 55 13.42 4.83 -25.65
CA SER A 55 14.30 3.70 -25.41
C SER A 55 13.67 2.39 -25.93
N THR A 56 14.52 1.45 -26.31
CA THR A 56 14.15 0.16 -26.92
C THR A 56 14.72 -1.05 -26.18
N VAL A 57 15.18 -0.87 -24.94
CA VAL A 57 15.75 -1.94 -24.12
C VAL A 57 14.62 -2.77 -23.54
N ASP A 58 14.80 -4.10 -23.53
CA ASP A 58 13.78 -5.04 -23.07
C ASP A 58 13.32 -4.73 -21.63
N PRO A 59 12.02 -4.41 -21.41
CA PRO A 59 11.46 -4.13 -20.09
C PRO A 59 11.46 -5.34 -19.14
N LEU A 60 11.90 -6.51 -19.63
CA LEU A 60 12.09 -7.75 -18.88
C LEU A 60 13.56 -8.06 -18.57
N SER A 61 14.53 -7.22 -18.93
CA SER A 61 15.94 -7.44 -18.56
C SER A 61 16.16 -7.14 -17.07
N PRO A 62 16.24 -8.14 -16.17
CA PRO A 62 16.19 -7.91 -14.73
C PRO A 62 17.55 -7.55 -14.12
N PHE A 63 18.61 -7.44 -14.94
CA PHE A 63 20.01 -7.41 -14.49
C PHE A 63 20.91 -6.46 -15.27
N ASN A 64 20.41 -5.30 -15.71
CA ASN A 64 21.27 -4.20 -16.15
C ASN A 64 21.00 -2.92 -15.31
N PRO A 65 21.88 -2.55 -14.37
CA PRO A 65 21.70 -1.31 -13.60
C PRO A 65 21.71 -0.04 -14.49
N GLU A 66 22.20 -0.10 -15.72
CA GLU A 66 22.19 1.02 -16.67
C GLU A 66 20.86 1.21 -17.42
N SER A 67 19.90 0.26 -17.33
CA SER A 67 18.58 0.32 -17.97
C SER A 67 17.47 0.85 -17.06
N VAL A 68 17.73 1.04 -15.76
CA VAL A 68 16.77 1.60 -14.81
C VAL A 68 16.36 3.01 -15.26
N GLY A 69 15.08 3.21 -15.57
CA GLY A 69 14.51 4.51 -15.95
C GLY A 69 14.63 4.89 -17.43
N LYS A 70 15.29 4.06 -18.26
CA LYS A 70 15.38 4.37 -19.70
C LYS A 70 14.20 3.83 -20.50
N ASP A 71 13.56 2.72 -20.09
CA ASP A 71 12.53 2.00 -20.87
C ASP A 71 11.23 1.75 -20.10
N ALA A 72 10.60 2.80 -19.58
CA ALA A 72 9.41 2.64 -18.75
C ALA A 72 8.16 3.18 -19.43
N THR A 73 7.36 2.29 -20.04
CA THR A 73 5.93 2.59 -20.18
C THR A 73 5.33 2.60 -18.78
N TRP A 74 4.74 3.72 -18.38
CA TRP A 74 4.12 3.84 -17.06
C TRP A 74 3.01 2.78 -16.87
N LYS A 75 3.01 2.14 -15.68
CA LYS A 75 1.99 1.20 -15.20
C LYS A 75 1.85 1.36 -13.69
N SER A 76 0.62 1.56 -13.19
CA SER A 76 0.34 1.66 -11.76
C SER A 76 0.70 0.41 -10.96
N CYS A 77 0.48 -0.78 -11.53
CA CYS A 77 0.85 -2.06 -10.92
C CYS A 77 1.52 -2.98 -11.95
N ARG A 78 2.63 -3.60 -11.56
CA ARG A 78 3.36 -4.62 -12.32
C ARG A 78 2.97 -6.02 -11.83
N LEU A 79 1.95 -6.59 -12.45
CA LEU A 79 1.37 -7.88 -12.04
C LEU A 79 2.34 -9.06 -12.23
N ASP A 80 3.30 -8.94 -13.14
CA ASP A 80 4.39 -9.90 -13.34
C ASP A 80 5.31 -9.95 -12.12
N ILE A 81 5.72 -8.80 -11.60
CA ILE A 81 6.51 -8.72 -10.35
C ILE A 81 5.68 -9.22 -9.17
N GLN A 82 4.41 -8.83 -9.07
CA GLN A 82 3.52 -9.35 -8.03
C GLN A 82 3.46 -10.88 -8.07
N ALA A 83 3.35 -11.49 -9.25
CA ALA A 83 3.30 -12.94 -9.41
C ALA A 83 4.58 -13.63 -8.93
N LEU A 84 5.75 -13.04 -9.18
CA LEU A 84 7.04 -13.55 -8.69
C LEU A 84 7.15 -13.50 -7.15
N MET A 85 6.49 -12.53 -6.52
CA MET A 85 6.56 -12.28 -5.08
C MET A 85 5.41 -12.94 -4.29
N LEU A 86 4.59 -13.81 -4.91
CA LEU A 86 3.47 -14.45 -4.22
C LEU A 86 3.89 -15.32 -3.03
N GLY A 87 5.13 -15.81 -3.02
CA GLY A 87 5.70 -16.58 -1.91
C GLY A 87 5.88 -15.77 -0.62
N ASP A 88 6.03 -14.45 -0.72
CA ASP A 88 6.28 -13.58 0.44
C ASP A 88 4.99 -13.19 1.17
N TRP A 89 3.81 -13.48 0.59
CA TRP A 89 2.51 -13.05 1.15
C TRP A 89 2.25 -13.59 2.56
N THR A 90 2.76 -14.78 2.88
CA THR A 90 2.54 -15.44 4.17
C THR A 90 3.66 -15.17 5.18
N ASN A 91 4.61 -14.30 4.86
CA ASN A 91 5.67 -13.97 5.78
C ASN A 91 5.17 -13.01 6.87
N ASP A 92 5.41 -13.37 8.14
CA ASP A 92 5.04 -12.54 9.27
C ASP A 92 6.04 -11.38 9.41
N SER A 93 5.55 -10.17 9.13
CA SER A 93 6.34 -8.94 9.21
C SER A 93 6.34 -8.29 10.61
N SER A 94 5.53 -8.80 11.55
CA SER A 94 5.40 -8.22 12.90
C SER A 94 6.69 -8.38 13.71
N VAL A 95 7.47 -9.43 13.43
CA VAL A 95 8.77 -9.68 14.06
C VAL A 95 9.77 -8.56 13.73
N GLN A 96 9.80 -8.11 12.48
CA GLN A 96 10.68 -7.02 12.04
C GLN A 96 10.22 -5.67 12.62
N VAL A 97 8.91 -5.49 12.82
CA VAL A 97 8.37 -4.32 13.52
C VAL A 97 8.83 -4.30 14.97
N ARG A 98 8.80 -5.45 15.68
CA ARG A 98 9.37 -5.57 17.03
C ARG A 98 10.85 -5.17 17.02
N ASP A 99 11.65 -5.77 16.14
CA ASP A 99 13.09 -5.48 16.09
C ASP A 99 13.34 -3.97 15.84
N THR A 100 12.50 -3.32 15.03
CA THR A 100 12.54 -1.87 14.80
C THR A 100 12.28 -1.09 16.09
N LEU A 101 11.26 -1.47 16.86
CA LEU A 101 10.92 -0.86 18.16
C LEU A 101 12.05 -1.07 19.20
N GLU A 102 12.63 -2.26 19.27
CA GLU A 102 13.72 -2.60 20.21
C GLU A 102 15.02 -1.85 19.90
N ASN A 103 15.21 -1.42 18.65
CA ASN A 103 16.31 -0.54 18.25
C ASN A 103 16.01 0.96 18.46
N GLY A 104 14.94 1.30 19.18
CA GLY A 104 14.60 2.68 19.55
C GLY A 104 13.98 3.51 18.42
N VAL A 105 13.50 2.86 17.35
CA VAL A 105 12.81 3.54 16.24
C VAL A 105 11.30 3.51 16.50
N GLY A 106 10.69 4.69 16.57
CA GLY A 106 9.24 4.82 16.74
C GLY A 106 8.48 4.33 15.52
N VAL A 107 7.45 3.50 15.74
CA VAL A 107 6.56 2.98 14.69
C VAL A 107 5.16 3.57 14.86
N PHE A 108 4.58 4.03 13.75
CA PHE A 108 3.21 4.52 13.69
C PHE A 108 2.37 3.65 12.75
N VAL A 109 1.39 2.95 13.31
CA VAL A 109 0.43 2.13 12.56
C VAL A 109 -0.88 2.90 12.48
N TYR A 110 -1.37 3.14 11.26
CA TYR A 110 -2.63 3.83 11.02
C TYR A 110 -3.46 3.08 9.99
N ASN A 111 -4.78 3.12 10.14
CA ASN A 111 -5.73 2.46 9.25
C ASN A 111 -6.96 3.36 9.04
N GLY A 112 -7.51 3.34 7.83
CA GLY A 112 -8.84 3.87 7.58
C GLY A 112 -9.89 2.91 8.14
N ASP A 113 -10.92 3.43 8.79
CA ASP A 113 -11.98 2.62 9.42
C ASP A 113 -12.96 1.98 8.42
N GLN A 114 -12.82 2.29 7.11
CA GLN A 114 -13.65 1.80 6.02
C GLN A 114 -12.92 0.85 5.05
N ASP A 115 -11.63 0.58 5.26
CA ASP A 115 -10.89 -0.38 4.44
C ASP A 115 -11.23 -1.82 4.87
N TYR A 116 -11.47 -2.70 3.90
CA TYR A 116 -11.67 -4.13 4.16
C TYR A 116 -10.37 -4.91 4.00
N ALA A 117 -9.62 -4.62 2.94
CA ALA A 117 -8.42 -5.37 2.56
C ALA A 117 -7.35 -5.32 3.67
N CYS A 118 -7.11 -4.13 4.23
CA CYS A 118 -6.20 -3.91 5.36
C CYS A 118 -6.94 -3.19 6.51
N ASN A 119 -8.01 -3.82 6.99
CA ASN A 119 -8.91 -3.23 7.97
C ASN A 119 -8.25 -2.93 9.33
N TRP A 120 -8.82 -1.94 10.03
CA TRP A 120 -8.31 -1.48 11.32
C TRP A 120 -8.38 -2.53 12.44
N ARG A 121 -9.31 -3.51 12.37
CA ARG A 121 -9.40 -4.60 13.36
C ARG A 121 -8.22 -5.55 13.24
N GLY A 122 -7.84 -5.93 12.03
CA GLY A 122 -6.64 -6.74 11.81
C GLY A 122 -5.39 -6.04 12.34
N SER A 123 -5.27 -4.73 12.13
CA SER A 123 -4.19 -3.93 12.73
C SER A 123 -4.24 -3.85 14.25
N GLU A 124 -5.42 -3.65 14.83
CA GLU A 124 -5.64 -3.64 16.28
C GLU A 124 -5.20 -4.98 16.88
N ASP A 125 -5.60 -6.10 16.27
CA ASP A 125 -5.27 -7.45 16.74
C ASP A 125 -3.75 -7.67 16.74
N TRP A 126 -3.07 -7.54 15.60
CA TRP A 126 -1.63 -7.87 15.54
C TRP A 126 -0.77 -6.90 16.37
N THR A 127 -1.14 -5.62 16.45
CA THR A 127 -0.41 -4.65 17.29
C THR A 127 -0.62 -4.92 18.79
N SER A 128 -1.80 -5.42 19.17
CA SER A 128 -2.08 -5.85 20.54
C SER A 128 -1.37 -7.15 20.93
N GLU A 129 -1.01 -8.00 19.96
CA GLU A 129 -0.36 -9.30 20.20
C GLU A 129 1.16 -9.23 20.11
N VAL A 130 1.73 -8.46 19.17
CA VAL A 130 3.19 -8.42 18.93
C VAL A 130 3.94 -8.07 20.21
N PHE A 131 4.80 -8.96 20.68
CA PHE A 131 5.62 -8.74 21.86
C PHE A 131 6.75 -7.75 21.54
N TRP A 132 7.02 -6.82 22.45
CA TRP A 132 8.24 -6.00 22.46
C TRP A 132 8.53 -5.51 23.89
N GLU A 133 9.80 -5.25 24.23
CA GLU A 133 10.26 -5.07 25.63
C GLU A 133 9.52 -3.97 26.40
N HIS A 134 9.20 -2.85 25.75
CA HIS A 134 8.57 -1.71 26.41
C HIS A 134 7.07 -1.56 26.10
N LYS A 135 6.43 -2.66 25.68
CA LYS A 135 4.97 -2.70 25.45
C LYS A 135 4.14 -2.33 26.66
N ASP A 136 4.66 -2.61 27.86
CA ASP A 136 3.93 -2.36 29.10
C ASP A 136 3.81 -0.84 29.39
N CYS A 137 2.56 -0.46 29.65
CA CYS A 137 2.13 0.86 30.09
C CYS A 137 2.82 1.31 31.39
N ALA A 138 3.34 0.36 32.18
CA ALA A 138 4.09 0.63 33.40
C ALA A 138 5.34 1.51 33.20
N ASN A 139 5.88 1.60 31.97
CA ASN A 139 7.10 2.35 31.65
C ASN A 139 6.84 3.79 31.14
N GLY A 140 5.68 4.37 31.43
CA GLY A 140 5.36 5.77 31.07
C GLY A 140 4.75 5.98 29.68
N TYR A 141 4.37 4.89 29.01
CA TYR A 141 3.63 4.94 27.75
C TYR A 141 2.15 5.23 28.01
N LYS A 142 1.56 6.14 27.21
CA LYS A 142 0.11 6.32 27.20
C LYS A 142 -0.53 5.12 26.50
N CYS A 143 -1.28 4.35 27.27
CA CYS A 143 -2.00 3.20 26.76
C CYS A 143 -3.50 3.44 26.70
N GLY A 144 -4.16 2.58 25.93
CA GLY A 144 -5.61 2.61 25.72
C GLY A 144 -6.02 3.52 24.56
N VAL A 145 -7.22 3.28 24.06
CA VAL A 145 -7.80 4.06 22.97
C VAL A 145 -8.03 5.49 23.46
N GLN A 146 -7.48 6.44 22.72
CA GLN A 146 -7.69 7.87 22.94
C GLN A 146 -8.32 8.47 21.70
N ASN A 147 -9.28 9.37 21.88
CA ASN A 147 -9.77 10.16 20.76
C ASN A 147 -8.67 11.13 20.34
N TRP A 148 -8.19 10.95 19.11
CA TRP A 148 -7.25 11.87 18.49
C TRP A 148 -8.02 12.90 17.67
N MET A 149 -7.93 14.15 18.09
CA MET A 149 -8.39 15.29 17.31
C MET A 149 -7.17 15.87 16.60
N MET A 150 -7.29 16.06 15.30
CA MET A 150 -6.26 16.72 14.52
C MET A 150 -6.18 18.22 14.93
N ASP A 151 -5.12 18.96 14.60
CA ASP A 151 -5.07 20.40 14.90
C ASP A 151 -5.73 21.25 13.78
N GLU A 152 -6.53 22.25 14.14
CA GLU A 152 -7.11 23.21 13.18
C GLU A 152 -6.02 24.19 12.63
N PRO A 153 -6.16 24.74 11.41
CA PRO A 153 -7.29 24.64 10.50
C PRO A 153 -7.16 23.45 9.54
N TYR A 154 -8.14 22.54 9.53
CA TYR A 154 -8.20 21.55 8.45
C TYR A 154 -8.57 22.29 7.17
N GLN A 155 -7.63 22.42 6.24
CA GLN A 155 -7.98 22.80 4.88
C GLN A 155 -9.03 21.78 4.40
N LYS A 156 -10.28 22.25 4.30
CA LYS A 156 -11.36 21.59 3.60
C LYS A 156 -10.93 21.45 2.14
N TRP A 157 -10.16 20.42 1.84
CA TRP A 157 -10.08 19.92 0.48
C TRP A 157 -11.38 19.17 0.24
N VAL A 158 -12.38 19.94 -0.19
CA VAL A 158 -13.54 19.40 -0.90
C VAL A 158 -12.95 18.84 -2.19
N VAL A 159 -12.94 17.52 -2.31
CA VAL A 159 -12.72 16.83 -3.58
C VAL A 159 -13.97 17.00 -4.43
#